data_AF-A0A0S4QSW2-F1
#
_entry.id   AF-A0A0S4QSW2-F1
#
_cell.length_a   1.000
_cell.length_b   1.000
_cell.length_c   1.000
_cell.angle_alpha   90.00
_cell.angle_beta   90.00
_cell.angle_gamma   90.00
#
_symmetry.space_group_name_H-M   'P 1'
#
loop_
_entity.id
_entity.type
_entity.pdbx_description
1 polymer ?
#
loop_
_entity_poly.entity_id
_entity_poly.type
_entity_poly.pdbx_seq_one_letter_code
_entity_poly.pdbx_strand_id
1 'polypeptide(L)'
;MLLPGAAIVTVTALIGATGQGTAPVRLDLVDDGTWLTDSATGTLIHLSGPAGRANAAVTVPGTAGRDLTVTSTAHKIVAVDPSAGQAFLVDPARLATVGSAALRPGVAITSASGITYAVEAGAGRVQPLSADDLSPIGTALDLPSPLGAAAQSDDGTLWVPLRSTGTVVAVRDGVAAPVAGPVAPPGNAIDVVLAGGRPVVVDSTARSLRMLGGPGAPGESGAGARTVLPLSETPAPAGPELLVAPRTERGVVGLLDPVARRLYLADVDHGTVAVTDLPSRDQGQGQPGVPVVQAGHAYVPESALGVVLDYDLAHGTFGAPVAVAAADGHARITVTVDDGQVWINDTAGPNAVLINDRGRTPISKQPPDLPGLPTSSAQPLPAAPPLPRPQQPRPDGAAHGQGAARPTPAATTTRTPTAATSGPGTGTGTGPGTRTDTEAEHEQTTPEPTRTPTTPPPRTPSPPPVTTHPVTTPPPSPTTGPSASPDGLPIE
;
A
#
# COMPACT_ATOMS: atom_id res chain seq x y z
N MET A 1 -5.17 26.45 -62.28
CA MET A 1 -5.57 25.21 -62.98
C MET A 1 -5.73 24.15 -61.88
N LEU A 2 -6.90 24.10 -61.22
CA LEU A 2 -7.94 23.04 -61.36
C LEU A 2 -7.39 21.66 -60.92
N LEU A 3 -7.83 20.91 -59.90
CA LEU A 3 -8.94 20.90 -58.91
C LEU A 3 -8.50 19.99 -57.71
N PRO A 4 -9.15 20.05 -56.53
CA PRO A 4 -8.97 19.11 -55.42
C PRO A 4 -9.85 17.85 -55.57
N GLY A 5 -9.32 16.68 -55.19
CA GLY A 5 -10.05 15.40 -55.19
C GLY A 5 -10.65 15.09 -53.81
N ALA A 6 -11.97 15.19 -53.70
CA ALA A 6 -12.74 14.76 -52.54
C ALA A 6 -12.96 13.23 -52.56
N ALA A 7 -12.55 12.53 -51.51
CA ALA A 7 -12.88 11.13 -51.31
C ALA A 7 -14.21 11.02 -50.55
N ILE A 8 -15.25 10.58 -51.25
CA ILE A 8 -16.55 10.23 -50.68
C ILE A 8 -16.43 8.80 -50.12
N VAL A 9 -16.51 8.64 -48.81
CA VAL A 9 -16.62 7.33 -48.15
C VAL A 9 -18.10 7.03 -47.95
N THR A 10 -18.64 6.14 -48.77
CA THR A 10 -20.01 5.63 -48.66
C THR A 10 -20.02 4.47 -47.65
N VAL A 11 -20.54 4.70 -46.44
CA VAL A 11 -20.80 3.62 -45.46
C VAL A 11 -22.13 2.96 -45.85
N THR A 12 -22.05 1.74 -46.36
CA THR A 12 -23.23 0.90 -46.62
C THR A 12 -23.46 0.03 -45.38
N ALA A 13 -24.51 0.32 -44.61
CA ALA A 13 -24.92 -0.50 -43.48
C ALA A 13 -25.69 -1.73 -43.97
N LEU A 14 -25.08 -2.91 -43.88
CA LEU A 14 -25.77 -4.19 -44.07
C LEU A 14 -26.06 -4.77 -42.68
N ILE A 15 -27.34 -4.68 -42.25
CA ILE A 15 -27.81 -5.27 -40.99
C ILE A 15 -28.05 -6.77 -41.25
N GLY A 16 -27.05 -7.58 -40.91
CA GLY A 16 -27.17 -9.03 -40.80
C GLY A 16 -27.21 -9.44 -39.33
N ALA A 17 -28.40 -9.66 -38.79
CA ALA A 17 -28.58 -10.20 -37.45
C ALA A 17 -28.17 -11.69 -37.42
N THR A 18 -26.96 -11.97 -36.97
CA THR A 18 -26.57 -13.30 -36.49
C THR A 18 -25.94 -13.13 -35.11
N GLY A 19 -26.57 -13.74 -34.10
CA GLY A 19 -26.09 -13.75 -32.74
C GLY A 19 -24.80 -14.55 -32.64
N GLN A 20 -23.68 -13.85 -32.68
CA GLN A 20 -22.40 -14.33 -32.17
C GLN A 20 -22.34 -13.85 -30.72
N GLY A 21 -22.29 -14.77 -29.77
CA GLY A 21 -22.00 -14.42 -28.38
C GLY A 21 -20.71 -13.62 -28.37
N THR A 22 -20.78 -12.36 -27.96
CA THR A 22 -19.60 -11.52 -27.74
C THR A 22 -18.69 -12.30 -26.80
N ALA A 23 -17.52 -12.70 -27.31
CA ALA A 23 -16.43 -13.14 -26.46
C ALA A 23 -16.30 -12.13 -25.31
N PRO A 24 -16.05 -12.57 -24.07
CA PRO A 24 -15.84 -11.64 -22.97
C PRO A 24 -14.79 -10.63 -23.44
N VAL A 25 -15.17 -9.36 -23.55
CA VAL A 25 -14.23 -8.28 -23.83
C VAL A 25 -13.29 -8.32 -22.65
N ARG A 26 -12.13 -8.94 -22.85
CA ARG A 26 -11.03 -8.87 -21.91
C ARG A 26 -10.60 -7.42 -21.99
N LEU A 27 -11.06 -6.63 -21.03
CA LEU A 27 -10.55 -5.29 -20.82
C LEU A 27 -9.09 -5.48 -20.42
N ASP A 28 -8.21 -5.36 -21.40
CA ASP A 28 -6.79 -5.16 -21.17
C ASP A 28 -6.67 -3.77 -20.54
N LEU A 29 -6.80 -3.71 -19.22
CA LEU A 29 -6.21 -2.63 -18.41
C LEU A 29 -4.68 -2.83 -18.39
N VAL A 30 -4.11 -3.07 -19.57
CA VAL A 30 -2.69 -3.32 -19.77
C VAL A 30 -2.02 -1.97 -19.74
N ASP A 31 -1.56 -1.69 -18.53
CA ASP A 31 -0.39 -0.92 -18.17
C ASP A 31 -0.48 0.59 -18.45
N ASP A 32 0.20 1.37 -17.60
CA ASP A 32 0.16 2.84 -17.53
C ASP A 32 -1.10 3.41 -16.85
N GLY A 33 -1.51 2.88 -15.69
CA GLY A 33 -2.62 3.41 -14.89
C GLY A 33 -2.52 3.01 -13.42
N THR A 34 -3.34 3.62 -12.56
CA THR A 34 -3.39 3.30 -11.12
C THR A 34 -4.82 3.06 -10.66
N TRP A 35 -4.99 2.26 -9.62
CA TRP A 35 -6.24 2.15 -8.88
C TRP A 35 -6.24 3.11 -7.68
N LEU A 36 -7.22 4.01 -7.65
CA LEU A 36 -7.43 4.95 -6.55
C LEU A 36 -8.70 4.63 -5.79
N THR A 37 -8.76 5.07 -4.53
CA THR A 37 -9.93 4.87 -3.68
C THR A 37 -10.86 6.09 -3.68
N ASP A 38 -12.15 5.79 -3.52
CA ASP A 38 -13.20 6.73 -3.21
C ASP A 38 -13.91 6.21 -1.95
N SER A 39 -13.56 6.80 -0.80
CA SER A 39 -14.07 6.38 0.50
C SER A 39 -15.54 6.74 0.67
N ALA A 40 -16.04 7.80 0.03
CA ALA A 40 -17.45 8.18 0.11
C ALA A 40 -18.37 7.06 -0.42
N THR A 41 -17.94 6.37 -1.48
CA THR A 41 -18.72 5.31 -2.12
C THR A 41 -18.19 3.89 -1.86
N GLY A 42 -16.98 3.75 -1.30
CA GLY A 42 -16.32 2.45 -1.16
C GLY A 42 -15.92 1.87 -2.52
N THR A 43 -15.51 2.72 -3.47
CA THR A 43 -15.22 2.33 -4.85
C THR A 43 -13.73 2.43 -5.13
N LEU A 44 -13.19 1.43 -5.82
CA LEU A 44 -11.86 1.50 -6.45
C LEU A 44 -12.03 1.98 -7.88
N ILE A 45 -11.24 2.94 -8.31
CA ILE A 45 -11.39 3.61 -9.60
C ILE A 45 -10.05 3.52 -10.31
N HIS A 46 -10.04 2.87 -11.47
CA HIS A 46 -8.87 2.80 -12.31
C HIS A 46 -8.78 4.07 -13.16
N LEU A 47 -7.64 4.73 -13.08
CA LEU A 47 -7.30 5.88 -13.91
C LEU A 47 -6.26 5.47 -14.94
N SER A 48 -6.52 5.79 -16.20
CA SER A 48 -5.53 5.61 -17.28
C SER A 48 -4.62 6.83 -17.36
N GLY A 49 -3.32 6.59 -17.26
CA GLY A 49 -2.26 7.59 -17.42
C GLY A 49 -2.25 8.20 -18.82
N PRO A 50 -2.16 7.41 -19.91
CA PRO A 50 -2.14 7.94 -21.27
C PRO A 50 -3.39 8.75 -21.63
N ALA A 51 -4.55 8.37 -21.10
CA ALA A 51 -5.82 9.02 -21.37
C ALA A 51 -6.16 10.16 -20.40
N GLY A 52 -5.48 10.25 -19.26
CA GLY A 52 -5.74 11.24 -18.21
C GLY A 52 -7.18 11.22 -17.70
N ARG A 53 -7.80 10.03 -17.58
CA ARG A 53 -9.20 9.89 -17.15
C ARG A 53 -9.47 8.54 -16.49
N ALA A 54 -10.53 8.49 -15.68
CA ALA A 54 -11.09 7.23 -15.20
C ALA A 54 -11.62 6.39 -16.37
N ASN A 55 -11.38 5.09 -16.33
CA ASN A 55 -11.86 4.16 -17.37
C ASN A 55 -12.43 2.83 -16.82
N ALA A 56 -12.32 2.59 -15.51
CA ALA A 56 -12.95 1.45 -14.86
C ALA A 56 -13.22 1.76 -13.39
N ALA A 57 -14.19 1.08 -12.79
CA ALA A 57 -14.44 1.14 -11.36
C ALA A 57 -14.95 -0.19 -10.82
N VAL A 58 -14.72 -0.42 -9.52
CA VAL A 58 -15.21 -1.59 -8.78
C VAL A 58 -15.69 -1.12 -7.41
N THR A 59 -16.98 -1.26 -7.14
CA THR A 59 -17.52 -1.00 -5.79
C THR A 59 -17.22 -2.18 -4.87
N VAL A 60 -16.56 -1.91 -3.75
CA VAL A 60 -16.23 -2.91 -2.73
C VAL A 60 -17.34 -2.96 -1.68
N PRO A 61 -18.08 -4.07 -1.56
CA PRO A 61 -19.26 -4.13 -0.71
C PRO A 61 -18.96 -3.80 0.76
N GLY A 62 -19.82 -2.98 1.38
CA GLY A 62 -19.73 -2.67 2.81
C GLY A 62 -18.62 -1.70 3.23
N THR A 63 -17.93 -1.08 2.27
CA THR A 63 -16.78 -0.18 2.53
C THR A 63 -17.06 1.30 2.31
N ALA A 64 -18.31 1.68 2.01
CA ALA A 64 -18.68 3.09 1.94
C ALA A 64 -18.44 3.78 3.30
N GLY A 65 -17.82 4.96 3.27
CA GLY A 65 -17.33 5.71 4.43
C GLY A 65 -16.05 5.16 5.06
N ARG A 66 -15.39 4.17 4.46
CA ARG A 66 -14.15 3.55 4.99
C ARG A 66 -12.93 4.04 4.23
N ASP A 67 -11.84 4.23 4.97
CA ASP A 67 -10.52 4.52 4.40
C ASP A 67 -9.88 3.19 3.97
N LEU A 68 -9.85 2.94 2.66
CA LEU A 68 -9.23 1.76 2.08
C LEU A 68 -7.78 2.07 1.68
N THR A 69 -6.88 1.11 1.90
CA THR A 69 -5.56 1.09 1.25
C THR A 69 -5.61 0.11 0.08
N VAL A 70 -4.82 0.38 -0.96
CA VAL A 70 -4.78 -0.42 -2.18
C VAL A 70 -3.37 -0.91 -2.43
N THR A 71 -3.23 -2.17 -2.78
CA THR A 71 -1.96 -2.78 -3.17
C THR A 71 -2.18 -3.65 -4.39
N SER A 72 -1.42 -3.36 -5.45
CA SER A 72 -1.39 -4.21 -6.65
C SER A 72 -0.58 -5.47 -6.36
N THR A 73 -1.08 -6.62 -6.82
CA THR A 73 -0.32 -7.88 -6.89
C THR A 73 0.02 -8.17 -8.35
N ALA A 74 0.55 -9.37 -8.65
CA ALA A 74 0.88 -9.75 -10.02
C ALA A 74 -0.30 -9.63 -11.00
N HIS A 75 -1.52 -9.99 -10.55
CA HIS A 75 -2.69 -10.07 -11.44
C HIS A 75 -3.99 -9.57 -10.81
N LYS A 76 -3.96 -9.12 -9.56
CA LYS A 76 -5.13 -8.70 -8.78
C LYS A 76 -4.83 -7.41 -8.04
N ILE A 77 -5.89 -6.81 -7.52
CA ILE A 77 -5.80 -5.68 -6.61
C ILE A 77 -6.30 -6.13 -5.25
N VAL A 78 -5.57 -5.79 -4.19
CA VAL A 78 -5.99 -6.01 -2.81
C VAL A 78 -6.37 -4.67 -2.22
N ALA A 79 -7.63 -4.53 -1.82
CA ALA A 79 -8.11 -3.40 -1.04
C ALA A 79 -8.26 -3.82 0.43
N VAL A 80 -7.69 -3.05 1.35
CA VAL A 80 -7.72 -3.35 2.78
C VAL A 80 -8.47 -2.25 3.52
N ASP A 81 -9.45 -2.63 4.35
CA ASP A 81 -9.97 -1.80 5.43
C ASP A 81 -9.15 -2.10 6.70
N PRO A 82 -8.15 -1.28 7.03
CA PRO A 82 -7.27 -1.54 8.17
C PRO A 82 -8.01 -1.42 9.51
N SER A 83 -9.12 -0.66 9.55
CA SER A 83 -9.92 -0.43 10.76
C SER A 83 -10.81 -1.63 11.08
N ALA A 84 -11.42 -2.22 10.06
CA ALA A 84 -12.26 -3.40 10.21
C ALA A 84 -11.46 -4.71 10.22
N GLY A 85 -10.21 -4.68 9.75
CA GLY A 85 -9.42 -5.88 9.53
C GLY A 85 -10.05 -6.74 8.43
N GLN A 86 -10.35 -6.14 7.28
CA GLN A 86 -10.80 -6.91 6.11
C GLN A 86 -9.96 -6.58 4.89
N ALA A 87 -9.67 -7.61 4.10
CA ALA A 87 -9.09 -7.48 2.77
C ALA A 87 -10.05 -8.01 1.72
N PHE A 88 -10.09 -7.33 0.58
CA PHE A 88 -10.91 -7.66 -0.57
C PHE A 88 -10.00 -7.86 -1.76
N LEU A 89 -10.22 -8.96 -2.48
CA LEU A 89 -9.51 -9.27 -3.70
C LEU A 89 -10.38 -8.85 -4.89
N VAL A 90 -9.84 -7.96 -5.70
CA VAL A 90 -10.48 -7.43 -6.90
C VAL A 90 -9.77 -7.97 -8.13
N ASP A 91 -10.57 -8.42 -9.10
CA ASP A 91 -10.09 -8.88 -10.40
C ASP A 91 -10.31 -7.78 -11.45
N PRO A 92 -9.25 -7.08 -11.89
CA PRO A 92 -9.34 -6.01 -12.89
C PRO A 92 -9.99 -6.46 -14.20
N ALA A 93 -9.78 -7.72 -14.61
CA ALA A 93 -10.33 -8.24 -15.86
C ALA A 93 -11.84 -8.47 -15.78
N ARG A 94 -12.39 -8.65 -14.57
CA ARG A 94 -13.82 -8.84 -14.32
C ARG A 94 -14.51 -7.60 -13.76
N LEU A 95 -13.73 -6.58 -13.38
CA LEU A 95 -14.18 -5.40 -12.65
C LEU A 95 -15.09 -5.76 -11.47
N ALA A 96 -14.66 -6.75 -10.69
CA ALA A 96 -15.45 -7.30 -9.60
C ALA A 96 -14.57 -7.74 -8.44
N THR A 97 -15.11 -7.64 -7.23
CA THR A 97 -14.58 -8.34 -6.06
C THR A 97 -14.80 -9.83 -6.24
N VAL A 98 -13.71 -10.61 -6.20
CA VAL A 98 -13.71 -12.07 -6.40
C VAL A 98 -13.44 -12.85 -5.13
N GLY A 99 -13.02 -12.17 -4.06
CA GLY A 99 -12.77 -12.79 -2.76
C GLY A 99 -12.64 -11.76 -1.65
N SER A 100 -12.66 -12.25 -0.42
CA SER A 100 -12.40 -11.46 0.77
C SER A 100 -11.79 -12.33 1.85
N ALA A 101 -10.90 -11.76 2.67
CA ALA A 101 -10.30 -12.41 3.81
C ALA A 101 -10.46 -11.54 5.06
N ALA A 102 -10.79 -12.18 6.18
CA ALA A 102 -10.73 -11.53 7.48
C ALA A 102 -9.26 -11.43 7.92
N LEU A 103 -8.85 -10.22 8.25
CA LEU A 103 -7.58 -9.90 8.88
C LEU A 103 -7.83 -9.48 10.33
N ARG A 104 -6.75 -9.26 11.08
CA ARG A 104 -6.83 -8.53 12.34
C ARG A 104 -6.75 -7.02 12.05
N PRO A 105 -7.38 -6.16 12.86
CA PRO A 105 -7.19 -4.72 12.74
C PRO A 105 -5.71 -4.34 12.79
N GLY A 106 -5.31 -3.40 11.93
CA GLY A 106 -3.91 -2.94 11.85
C GLY A 106 -2.94 -3.87 11.13
N VAL A 107 -3.40 -4.96 10.51
CA VAL A 107 -2.57 -5.76 9.58
C VAL A 107 -2.36 -4.97 8.29
N ALA A 108 -1.10 -4.81 7.89
CA ALA A 108 -0.72 -4.29 6.58
C ALA A 108 -0.53 -5.43 5.58
N ILE A 109 -0.90 -5.20 4.31
CA ILE A 109 -0.55 -6.09 3.20
C ILE A 109 0.47 -5.38 2.32
N THR A 110 1.50 -6.12 1.91
CA THR A 110 2.49 -5.68 0.93
C THR A 110 2.66 -6.78 -0.12
N SER A 111 2.91 -6.37 -1.37
CA SER A 111 3.11 -7.29 -2.48
C SER A 111 4.17 -6.73 -3.41
N ALA A 112 5.12 -7.57 -3.78
CA ALA A 112 6.12 -7.31 -4.80
C ALA A 112 6.57 -8.64 -5.40
N SER A 113 6.88 -8.64 -6.70
CA SER A 113 7.48 -9.80 -7.38
C SER A 113 6.64 -11.09 -7.28
N GLY A 114 5.31 -10.92 -7.22
CA GLY A 114 4.36 -12.02 -7.08
C GLY A 114 4.27 -12.62 -5.68
N ILE A 115 4.98 -12.09 -4.68
CA ILE A 115 4.94 -12.53 -3.30
C ILE A 115 4.16 -11.51 -2.48
N THR A 116 3.14 -11.97 -1.75
CA THR A 116 2.30 -11.13 -0.88
C THR A 116 2.51 -11.51 0.58
N TYR A 117 2.66 -10.53 1.46
CA TYR A 117 2.77 -10.71 2.90
C TYR A 117 1.69 -9.94 3.65
N ALA A 118 1.14 -10.56 4.69
CA ALA A 118 0.46 -9.86 5.78
C ALA A 118 1.44 -9.61 6.92
N VAL A 119 1.50 -8.36 7.39
CA VAL A 119 2.38 -7.90 8.46
C VAL A 119 1.54 -7.37 9.62
N GLU A 120 1.59 -8.07 10.75
CA GLU A 120 0.92 -7.69 12.00
C GLU A 120 1.93 -7.09 12.97
N ALA A 121 2.17 -5.78 12.84
CA ALA A 121 3.27 -5.09 13.52
C ALA A 121 3.22 -5.21 15.05
N GLY A 122 2.03 -5.07 15.65
CA GLY A 122 1.85 -5.17 17.09
C GLY A 122 2.09 -6.57 17.66
N ALA A 123 1.77 -7.62 16.89
CA ALA A 123 1.98 -9.00 17.31
C ALA A 123 3.35 -9.55 16.93
N GLY A 124 4.11 -8.86 16.08
CA GLY A 124 5.38 -9.39 15.58
C GLY A 124 5.20 -10.49 14.55
N ARG A 125 4.07 -10.56 13.84
CA ARG A 125 3.76 -11.71 12.97
C ARG A 125 3.83 -11.34 11.50
N VAL A 126 4.51 -12.16 10.71
CA VAL A 126 4.58 -12.05 9.25
C VAL A 126 4.06 -13.34 8.62
N GLN A 127 3.07 -13.24 7.74
CA GLN A 127 2.44 -14.39 7.10
C GLN A 127 2.49 -14.22 5.57
N PRO A 128 3.19 -15.11 4.84
CA PRO A 128 3.04 -15.18 3.40
C PRO A 128 1.60 -15.51 3.03
N LEU A 129 1.07 -14.83 2.01
CA LEU A 129 -0.29 -15.02 1.49
C LEU A 129 -0.24 -15.37 0.00
N SER A 130 -1.18 -16.19 -0.42
CA SER A 130 -1.49 -16.39 -1.83
C SER A 130 -2.08 -15.11 -2.43
N ALA A 131 -1.52 -14.66 -3.56
CA ALA A 131 -2.02 -13.46 -4.25
C ALA A 131 -3.38 -13.68 -4.93
N ASP A 132 -3.79 -14.94 -5.11
CA ASP A 132 -5.01 -15.32 -5.84
C ASP A 132 -6.26 -15.43 -4.95
N ASP A 133 -6.09 -15.67 -3.66
CA ASP A 133 -7.21 -15.86 -2.73
C ASP A 133 -6.94 -15.33 -1.30
N LEU A 134 -5.76 -14.73 -1.07
CA LEU A 134 -5.31 -14.24 0.24
C LEU A 134 -5.24 -15.32 1.33
N SER A 135 -5.21 -16.60 0.94
CA SER A 135 -5.03 -17.69 1.89
C SER A 135 -3.60 -17.71 2.43
N PRO A 136 -3.39 -18.07 3.72
CA PRO A 136 -2.06 -18.23 4.28
C PRO A 136 -1.24 -19.31 3.54
N ILE A 137 -0.01 -18.97 3.16
CA ILE A 137 0.97 -19.92 2.62
C ILE A 137 1.98 -20.25 3.71
N GLY A 138 2.08 -21.54 4.05
CA GLY A 138 3.05 -22.03 5.03
C GLY A 138 2.81 -21.50 6.45
N THR A 139 3.83 -21.62 7.29
CA THR A 139 3.78 -21.19 8.69
C THR A 139 4.02 -19.68 8.78
N ALA A 140 3.27 -19.02 9.66
CA ALA A 140 3.58 -17.65 10.05
C ALA A 140 4.95 -17.58 10.73
N LEU A 141 5.66 -16.50 10.46
CA LEU A 141 6.89 -16.16 11.16
C LEU A 141 6.57 -15.29 12.36
N ASP A 142 6.97 -15.74 13.54
CA ASP A 142 6.90 -14.95 14.77
C ASP A 142 8.24 -14.25 15.02
N LEU A 143 8.20 -12.93 15.06
CA LEU A 143 9.31 -12.02 15.26
C LEU A 143 9.14 -11.23 16.57
N PRO A 144 10.23 -10.72 17.17
CA PRO A 144 10.13 -9.83 18.32
C PRO A 144 9.28 -8.59 18.01
N SER A 145 8.18 -8.42 18.74
CA SER A 145 7.30 -7.25 18.62
C SER A 145 7.80 -6.06 19.46
N PRO A 146 7.34 -4.82 19.18
CA PRO A 146 6.60 -4.43 17.97
C PRO A 146 7.53 -4.32 16.75
N LEU A 147 6.97 -4.57 15.57
CA LEU A 147 7.64 -4.28 14.28
C LEU A 147 7.46 -2.80 13.94
N GLY A 148 8.39 -2.25 13.17
CA GLY A 148 8.15 -0.99 12.43
C GLY A 148 7.54 -1.24 11.06
N ALA A 149 7.39 -0.17 10.29
CA ALA A 149 6.95 -0.25 8.90
C ALA A 149 7.97 -1.05 8.08
N ALA A 150 7.49 -2.13 7.47
CA ALA A 150 8.28 -3.00 6.61
C ALA A 150 8.15 -2.58 5.15
N ALA A 151 9.19 -2.86 4.35
CA ALA A 151 9.16 -2.61 2.92
C ALA A 151 9.63 -3.84 2.14
N GLN A 152 9.03 -4.08 0.97
CA GLN A 152 9.32 -5.24 0.13
C GLN A 152 10.05 -4.83 -1.15
N SER A 153 11.27 -5.33 -1.31
CA SER A 153 12.11 -5.10 -2.50
C SER A 153 11.57 -5.85 -3.72
N ASP A 154 12.00 -5.42 -4.92
CA ASP A 154 11.59 -6.01 -6.21
C ASP A 154 12.16 -7.42 -6.45
N ASP A 155 12.97 -7.95 -5.54
CA ASP A 155 13.37 -9.36 -5.53
C ASP A 155 12.48 -10.22 -4.63
N GLY A 156 11.42 -9.64 -4.07
CA GLY A 156 10.47 -10.27 -3.15
C GLY A 156 10.91 -10.27 -1.69
N THR A 157 12.11 -9.78 -1.36
CA THR A 157 12.61 -9.72 0.03
C THR A 157 11.82 -8.69 0.84
N LEU A 158 11.22 -9.12 1.94
CA LEU A 158 10.56 -8.25 2.90
C LEU A 158 11.55 -7.85 4.01
N TRP A 159 11.83 -6.56 4.14
CA TRP A 159 12.69 -6.02 5.17
C TRP A 159 11.87 -5.58 6.37
N VAL A 160 12.05 -6.27 7.50
CA VAL A 160 11.23 -6.08 8.70
C VAL A 160 12.08 -5.50 9.84
N PRO A 161 11.81 -4.25 10.27
CA PRO A 161 12.49 -3.66 11.41
C PRO A 161 11.92 -4.18 12.75
N LEU A 162 12.81 -4.59 13.64
CA LEU A 162 12.50 -5.11 14.97
C LEU A 162 12.80 -4.05 16.03
N ARG A 163 11.80 -3.25 16.41
CA ARG A 163 11.99 -2.08 17.29
C ARG A 163 12.53 -2.46 18.67
N SER A 164 12.07 -3.59 19.24
CA SER A 164 12.51 -4.06 20.56
C SER A 164 13.99 -4.45 20.63
N THR A 165 14.65 -4.69 19.49
CA THR A 165 16.08 -5.06 19.45
C THR A 165 16.93 -4.06 18.68
N GLY A 166 16.33 -3.11 17.96
CA GLY A 166 17.05 -2.16 17.11
C GLY A 166 17.73 -2.84 15.91
N THR A 167 17.16 -3.93 15.41
CA THR A 167 17.70 -4.72 14.29
C THR A 167 16.72 -4.78 13.11
N VAL A 168 17.17 -5.32 11.98
CA VAL A 168 16.32 -5.60 10.80
C VAL A 168 16.52 -7.05 10.41
N VAL A 169 15.45 -7.72 10.02
CA VAL A 169 15.49 -9.05 9.40
C VAL A 169 15.05 -8.95 7.94
N ALA A 170 15.73 -9.70 7.07
CA ALA A 170 15.29 -9.95 5.71
C ALA A 170 14.48 -11.24 5.69
N VAL A 171 13.21 -11.14 5.29
CA VAL A 171 12.31 -12.30 5.13
C VAL A 171 12.21 -12.64 3.66
N ARG A 172 12.58 -13.88 3.31
CA ARG A 172 12.49 -14.41 1.95
C ARG A 172 12.15 -15.88 2.00
N ASP A 173 11.23 -16.32 1.14
CA ASP A 173 10.80 -17.72 1.06
C ASP A 173 10.35 -18.31 2.41
N GLY A 174 9.72 -17.47 3.24
CA GLY A 174 9.24 -17.84 4.58
C GLY A 174 10.33 -17.92 5.66
N VAL A 175 11.58 -17.58 5.34
CA VAL A 175 12.72 -17.62 6.26
C VAL A 175 13.16 -16.20 6.62
N ALA A 176 13.32 -15.91 7.90
CA ALA A 176 13.98 -14.69 8.38
C ALA A 176 15.48 -14.91 8.54
N ALA A 177 16.27 -13.99 7.97
CA ALA A 177 17.70 -13.87 8.21
C ALA A 177 18.01 -12.50 8.83
N PRO A 178 18.74 -12.43 9.96
CA PRO A 178 19.13 -11.15 10.54
C PRO A 178 20.12 -10.42 9.64
N VAL A 179 19.94 -9.11 9.49
CA VAL A 179 20.95 -8.24 8.89
C VAL A 179 22.11 -8.06 9.87
N ALA A 180 23.34 -7.98 9.36
CA ALA A 180 24.53 -7.91 10.19
C ALA A 180 24.57 -6.66 11.08
N GLY A 181 24.51 -6.89 12.40
CA GLY A 181 24.67 -5.88 13.44
C GLY A 181 23.41 -5.01 13.68
N PRO A 182 23.32 -4.36 14.86
CA PRO A 182 22.21 -3.46 15.14
C PRO A 182 22.22 -2.23 14.23
N VAL A 183 21.02 -1.80 13.83
CA VAL A 183 20.81 -0.61 12.99
C VAL A 183 20.57 0.64 13.85
N ALA A 184 19.98 0.45 15.03
CA ALA A 184 19.67 1.47 16.03
C ALA A 184 19.76 0.87 17.45
N PRO A 185 19.75 1.71 18.51
CA PRO A 185 19.47 1.25 19.86
C PRO A 185 18.12 0.50 19.99
N PRO A 186 18.02 -0.51 20.85
CA PRO A 186 16.74 -1.13 21.20
C PRO A 186 15.72 -0.11 21.71
N GLY A 187 14.49 -0.20 21.23
CA GLY A 187 13.38 0.69 21.59
C GLY A 187 13.23 1.91 20.69
N ASN A 188 14.18 2.20 19.80
CA ASN A 188 14.04 3.30 18.84
C ASN A 188 12.92 3.02 17.83
N ALA A 189 12.23 4.09 17.42
CA ALA A 189 11.24 4.06 16.35
C ALA A 189 11.96 3.95 15.00
N ILE A 190 12.17 2.69 14.57
CA ILE A 190 12.78 2.37 13.28
C ILE A 190 11.76 1.82 12.29
N ASP A 191 11.87 2.31 11.06
CA ASP A 191 11.13 1.86 9.88
C ASP A 191 12.11 1.52 8.75
N VAL A 192 11.67 0.73 7.77
CA VAL A 192 12.43 0.49 6.53
C VAL A 192 11.67 1.07 5.35
N VAL A 193 12.41 1.78 4.49
CA VAL A 193 11.92 2.29 3.21
C VAL A 193 12.85 1.85 2.08
N LEU A 194 12.37 1.92 0.84
CA LEU A 194 13.18 1.59 -0.34
C LEU A 194 13.57 2.84 -1.10
N ALA A 195 14.87 3.08 -1.23
CA ALA A 195 15.44 4.17 -2.02
C ALA A 195 16.16 3.63 -3.26
N GLY A 196 15.54 3.78 -4.43
CA GLY A 196 16.02 3.14 -5.66
C GLY A 196 16.12 1.61 -5.52
N GLY A 197 15.11 1.00 -4.90
CA GLY A 197 15.05 -0.44 -4.63
C GLY A 197 15.92 -0.94 -3.47
N ARG A 198 16.78 -0.07 -2.88
CA ARG A 198 17.65 -0.45 -1.77
C ARG A 198 17.02 -0.14 -0.42
N PRO A 199 17.06 -1.07 0.55
CA PRO A 199 16.56 -0.84 1.90
C PRO A 199 17.35 0.24 2.65
N VAL A 200 16.63 1.19 3.22
CA VAL A 200 17.14 2.25 4.09
C VAL A 200 16.34 2.24 5.39
N VAL A 201 17.04 2.15 6.52
CA VAL A 201 16.45 2.29 7.85
C VAL A 201 16.30 3.77 8.17
N VAL A 202 15.10 4.16 8.57
CA VAL A 202 14.79 5.47 9.12
C VAL A 202 14.64 5.31 10.63
N ASP A 203 15.48 5.99 11.40
CA ASP A 203 15.35 6.09 12.85
C ASP A 203 14.75 7.45 13.20
N SER A 204 13.45 7.46 13.48
CA SER A 204 12.69 8.67 13.83
C SER A 204 13.07 9.22 15.20
N THR A 205 13.56 8.36 16.11
CA THR A 205 14.02 8.75 17.45
C THR A 205 15.36 9.45 17.40
N ALA A 206 16.34 8.85 16.71
CA ALA A 206 17.67 9.44 16.54
C ALA A 206 17.73 10.49 15.42
N ARG A 207 16.65 10.65 14.64
CA ARG A 207 16.58 11.50 13.45
C ARG A 207 17.74 11.21 12.49
N SER A 208 17.85 9.94 12.10
CA SER A 208 18.92 9.48 11.20
C SER A 208 18.44 8.48 10.16
N LEU A 209 19.16 8.40 9.04
CA LEU A 209 19.00 7.32 8.08
C LEU A 209 20.24 6.44 8.02
N ARG A 210 20.02 5.15 7.71
CA ARG A 210 21.08 4.18 7.46
C ARG A 210 20.71 3.25 6.30
N MET A 211 21.49 3.29 5.22
CA MET A 211 21.36 2.31 4.14
C MET A 211 21.79 0.92 4.62
N LEU A 212 21.02 -0.12 4.27
CA LEU A 212 21.44 -1.51 4.44
C LEU A 212 22.15 -1.98 3.15
N GLY A 213 23.15 -2.85 3.29
CA GLY A 213 23.87 -3.41 2.14
C GLY A 213 22.91 -4.05 1.12
N GLY A 214 23.17 -3.83 -0.18
CA GLY A 214 22.28 -4.19 -1.29
C GLY A 214 22.06 -5.70 -1.51
N PRO A 215 21.13 -6.06 -2.42
CA PRO A 215 20.72 -7.44 -2.66
C PRO A 215 21.87 -8.25 -3.28
N GLY A 216 22.25 -9.35 -2.62
CA GLY A 216 23.36 -10.19 -3.10
C GLY A 216 23.79 -11.33 -2.17
N ALA A 217 23.63 -11.24 -0.84
CA ALA A 217 23.89 -12.40 0.00
C ALA A 217 23.33 -12.33 1.42
N PRO A 218 22.54 -13.34 1.84
CA PRO A 218 22.70 -13.88 3.17
C PRO A 218 24.08 -14.58 3.22
N GLY A 219 25.13 -13.87 3.67
CA GLY A 219 26.43 -14.47 3.97
C GLY A 219 27.67 -13.88 3.28
N GLU A 220 27.54 -12.93 2.35
CA GLU A 220 28.72 -12.19 1.87
C GLU A 220 29.00 -11.03 2.82
N SER A 221 30.04 -11.23 3.63
CA SER A 221 30.67 -10.24 4.51
C SER A 221 31.33 -9.10 3.71
N GLY A 222 30.65 -8.51 2.73
CA GLY A 222 30.99 -7.24 2.14
C GLY A 222 30.28 -6.16 2.94
N ALA A 223 30.97 -5.52 3.88
CA ALA A 223 30.45 -4.41 4.65
C ALA A 223 29.97 -3.29 3.70
N GLY A 224 28.67 -3.31 3.36
CA GLY A 224 28.03 -2.24 2.62
C GLY A 224 28.29 -0.94 3.37
N ALA A 225 28.87 0.03 2.67
CA ALA A 225 29.27 1.30 3.24
C ALA A 225 28.10 1.92 4.01
N ARG A 226 28.32 2.09 5.31
CA ARG A 226 27.36 2.59 6.28
C ARG A 226 27.37 4.11 6.23
N THR A 227 26.42 4.72 5.52
CA THR A 227 26.23 6.16 5.59
C THR A 227 25.14 6.45 6.62
N VAL A 228 25.52 7.12 7.71
CA VAL A 228 24.58 7.67 8.68
C VAL A 228 24.34 9.12 8.30
N LEU A 229 23.09 9.47 8.02
CA LEU A 229 22.70 10.82 7.68
C LEU A 229 21.98 11.45 8.86
N PRO A 230 22.61 12.38 9.62
CA PRO A 230 21.88 13.12 10.64
C PRO A 230 20.87 14.04 9.95
N LEU A 231 19.61 13.92 10.32
CA LEU A 231 18.55 14.80 9.85
C LEU A 231 18.49 16.09 10.67
N SER A 232 18.93 16.03 11.93
CA SER A 232 19.06 17.18 12.83
C SER A 232 20.34 17.06 13.66
N GLU A 233 20.93 18.20 14.00
CA GLU A 233 22.06 18.27 14.93
C GLU A 233 21.65 18.03 16.39
N THR A 234 20.37 18.25 16.71
CA THR A 234 19.81 18.07 18.05
C THR A 234 18.84 16.90 18.06
N PRO A 235 19.04 15.89 18.92
CA PRO A 235 18.04 14.86 19.17
C PRO A 235 16.72 15.53 19.57
N ALA A 236 15.65 15.26 18.82
CA ALA A 236 14.34 15.75 19.21
C ALA A 236 13.91 15.03 20.50
N PRO A 237 13.24 15.71 21.46
CA PRO A 237 12.49 15.00 22.48
C PRO A 237 11.51 14.04 21.80
N ALA A 238 11.07 12.99 22.50
CA ALA A 238 10.12 12.00 21.98
C ALA A 238 8.94 12.69 21.27
N GLY A 239 9.08 12.83 19.96
CA GLY A 239 8.16 13.53 19.08
C GLY A 239 7.43 12.52 18.22
N PRO A 240 6.43 12.95 17.46
CA PRO A 240 5.78 12.07 16.51
C PRO A 240 6.80 11.54 15.50
N GLU A 241 6.52 10.32 15.06
CA GLU A 241 7.27 9.62 14.03
C GLU A 241 7.37 10.47 12.76
N LEU A 242 8.53 10.43 12.10
CA LEU A 242 8.69 11.07 10.81
C LEU A 242 7.77 10.39 9.80
N LEU A 243 7.06 11.18 8.99
CA LEU A 243 6.30 10.65 7.88
C LEU A 243 7.25 10.39 6.71
N VAL A 244 7.22 9.16 6.18
CA VAL A 244 8.08 8.75 5.07
C VAL A 244 7.32 7.79 4.15
N ALA A 245 7.46 7.97 2.85
CA ALA A 245 6.90 7.03 1.88
C ALA A 245 7.65 5.69 1.96
N PRO A 246 6.96 4.54 1.84
CA PRO A 246 7.62 3.23 1.91
C PRO A 246 8.61 3.00 0.77
N ARG A 247 8.48 3.76 -0.32
CA ARG A 247 9.32 3.65 -1.52
C ARG A 247 9.52 5.03 -2.17
N THR A 248 10.71 5.22 -2.71
CA THR A 248 11.10 6.29 -3.64
C THR A 248 11.91 5.66 -4.78
N GLU A 249 11.62 6.04 -6.03
CA GLU A 249 12.24 5.42 -7.21
C GLU A 249 13.74 5.73 -7.34
N ARG A 250 14.22 6.79 -6.68
CA ARG A 250 15.62 7.25 -6.74
C ARG A 250 16.28 7.25 -5.37
N GLY A 251 17.52 7.74 -5.30
CA GLY A 251 18.29 7.87 -4.06
C GLY A 251 17.81 8.98 -3.10
N VAL A 252 16.76 9.74 -3.41
CA VAL A 252 16.28 10.81 -2.53
C VAL A 252 15.06 10.35 -1.73
N VAL A 253 15.22 10.26 -0.41
CA VAL A 253 14.16 9.94 0.54
C VAL A 253 13.60 11.25 1.10
N GLY A 254 12.31 11.48 0.89
CA GLY A 254 11.57 12.57 1.52
C GLY A 254 11.06 12.15 2.89
N LEU A 255 11.39 12.90 3.93
CA LEU A 255 10.88 12.71 5.29
C LEU A 255 10.24 13.99 5.77
N LEU A 256 9.11 13.89 6.46
CA LEU A 256 8.42 15.05 6.99
C LEU A 256 8.29 14.94 8.50
N ASP A 257 8.70 15.99 9.20
CA ASP A 257 8.28 16.23 10.56
C ASP A 257 6.95 17.00 10.53
N PRO A 258 5.81 16.37 10.84
CA PRO A 258 4.51 17.03 10.73
C PRO A 258 4.30 18.11 11.80
N VAL A 259 5.01 18.04 12.94
CA VAL A 259 4.89 19.03 14.02
C VAL A 259 5.77 20.23 13.75
N ALA A 260 7.03 20.01 13.38
CA ALA A 260 7.93 21.09 12.98
C ALA A 260 7.57 21.66 11.59
N ARG A 261 6.67 20.99 10.84
CA ARG A 261 6.33 21.27 9.45
C ARG A 261 7.59 21.44 8.60
N ARG A 262 8.51 20.47 8.74
CA ARG A 262 9.85 20.51 8.14
C ARG A 262 10.10 19.28 7.28
N LEU A 263 10.37 19.52 6.00
CA LEU A 263 10.70 18.51 5.00
C LEU A 263 12.22 18.32 4.96
N TYR A 264 12.64 17.08 5.11
CA TYR A 264 14.01 16.61 4.92
C TYR A 264 14.08 15.84 3.61
N LEU A 265 15.10 16.14 2.80
CA LEU A 265 15.38 15.48 1.54
C LEU A 265 16.76 14.85 1.65
N ALA A 266 16.79 13.57 2.00
CA ALA A 266 18.02 12.82 2.20
C ALA A 266 18.42 12.12 0.90
N ASP A 267 19.48 12.59 0.28
CA ASP A 267 20.14 11.88 -0.82
C ASP A 267 21.05 10.80 -0.22
N VAL A 268 20.58 9.56 -0.26
CA VAL A 268 21.29 8.42 0.33
C VAL A 268 22.46 7.93 -0.52
N ASP A 269 22.54 8.34 -1.78
CA ASP A 269 23.66 8.03 -2.68
C ASP A 269 24.85 8.95 -2.43
N HIS A 270 24.59 10.25 -2.25
CA HIS A 270 25.63 11.26 -2.02
C HIS A 270 25.89 11.52 -0.53
N GLY A 271 25.02 11.04 0.35
CA GLY A 271 25.15 11.26 1.77
C GLY A 271 24.91 12.72 2.18
N THR A 272 23.97 13.39 1.51
CA THR A 272 23.62 14.79 1.79
C THR A 272 22.17 14.90 2.23
N VAL A 273 21.86 15.88 3.09
CA VAL A 273 20.50 16.18 3.52
C VAL A 273 20.20 17.64 3.26
N ALA A 274 19.15 17.92 2.49
CA ALA A 274 18.57 19.25 2.38
C ALA A 274 17.36 19.36 3.31
N VAL A 275 17.13 20.55 3.86
CA VAL A 275 16.06 20.80 4.82
C VAL A 275 15.33 22.07 4.42
N THR A 276 14.00 22.01 4.40
CA THR A 276 13.15 23.17 4.15
C THR A 276 11.94 23.14 5.06
N ASP A 277 11.51 24.31 5.51
CA ASP A 277 10.23 24.44 6.20
C ASP A 277 9.10 24.46 5.16
N LEU A 278 7.97 23.82 5.48
CA LEU A 278 6.78 23.89 4.64
C LEU A 278 6.20 25.31 4.72
N PRO A 279 5.67 25.86 3.62
CA PRO A 279 4.99 27.14 3.64
C PRO A 279 3.81 27.08 4.64
N SER A 280 3.90 27.91 5.67
CA SER A 280 2.77 28.17 6.56
C SER A 280 1.71 28.96 5.80
N ARG A 281 0.46 28.52 5.83
CA ARG A 281 -0.68 29.36 5.45
C ARG A 281 -1.41 29.81 6.70
N ASP A 282 -1.80 31.09 6.72
CA ASP A 282 -2.59 31.71 7.79
C ASP A 282 -3.97 31.04 8.02
N GLN A 283 -4.37 30.12 7.14
CA GLN A 283 -5.67 29.43 7.12
C GLN A 283 -5.67 28.08 7.85
N GLY A 284 -5.15 28.07 9.08
CA GLY A 284 -5.22 26.91 9.96
C GLY A 284 -4.06 25.92 9.77
N GLN A 285 -3.63 25.32 10.88
CA GLN A 285 -2.61 24.28 10.90
C GLN A 285 -3.18 22.99 10.30
N GLY A 286 -3.07 22.84 8.98
CA GLY A 286 -3.28 21.56 8.33
C GLY A 286 -2.29 20.52 8.84
N GLN A 287 -2.72 19.27 8.94
CA GLN A 287 -1.84 18.15 9.21
C GLN A 287 -1.30 17.65 7.86
N PRO A 288 0.00 17.87 7.57
CA PRO A 288 0.56 17.45 6.31
C PRO A 288 0.66 15.92 6.25
N GLY A 289 0.53 15.38 5.05
CA GLY A 289 0.60 13.95 4.78
C GLY A 289 2.03 13.46 4.52
N VAL A 290 2.14 12.18 4.16
CA VAL A 290 3.41 11.54 3.80
C VAL A 290 3.99 12.20 2.53
N PRO A 291 5.25 12.67 2.55
CA PRO A 291 5.89 13.23 1.38
C PRO A 291 6.25 12.13 0.38
N VAL A 292 6.07 12.41 -0.91
CA VAL A 292 6.43 11.51 -2.00
C VAL A 292 7.40 12.21 -2.94
N VAL A 293 8.55 11.59 -3.21
CA VAL A 293 9.57 12.15 -4.09
C VAL A 293 9.51 11.45 -5.45
N GLN A 294 9.31 12.22 -6.52
CA GLN A 294 9.26 11.70 -7.88
C GLN A 294 9.72 12.74 -8.89
N ALA A 295 10.47 12.28 -9.91
CA ALA A 295 10.88 13.09 -11.05
C ALA A 295 11.58 14.44 -10.71
N GLY A 296 12.29 14.53 -9.58
CA GLY A 296 12.95 15.77 -9.15
C GLY A 296 12.06 16.71 -8.33
N HIS A 297 10.89 16.24 -7.91
CA HIS A 297 9.95 16.98 -7.08
C HIS A 297 9.63 16.20 -5.80
N ALA A 298 9.33 16.91 -4.72
CA ALA A 298 8.73 16.36 -3.51
C ALA A 298 7.31 16.90 -3.35
N TYR A 299 6.35 15.99 -3.30
CA TYR A 299 4.92 16.27 -3.20
C TYR A 299 4.47 16.03 -1.76
N VAL A 300 3.95 17.06 -1.10
CA VAL A 300 3.50 16.99 0.30
C VAL A 300 1.99 17.27 0.36
N PRO A 301 1.15 16.29 0.73
CA PRO A 301 -0.29 16.50 0.88
C PRO A 301 -0.60 17.48 2.01
N GLU A 302 -1.52 18.40 1.78
CA GLU A 302 -2.10 19.31 2.79
C GLU A 302 -3.62 19.20 2.75
N SER A 303 -4.16 18.12 3.31
CA SER A 303 -5.58 17.76 3.25
C SER A 303 -6.51 18.89 3.73
N ALA A 304 -6.15 19.58 4.83
CA ALA A 304 -6.97 20.68 5.35
C ALA A 304 -7.11 21.86 4.36
N LEU A 305 -6.13 22.02 3.48
CA LEU A 305 -6.09 23.08 2.47
C LEU A 305 -6.59 22.62 1.10
N GLY A 306 -6.90 21.34 0.91
CA GLY A 306 -7.32 20.80 -0.38
C GLY A 306 -6.21 20.81 -1.45
N VAL A 307 -4.94 20.89 -1.06
CA VAL A 307 -3.80 21.02 -1.99
C VAL A 307 -2.69 20.00 -1.73
N VAL A 308 -1.81 19.85 -2.72
CA VAL A 308 -0.47 19.25 -2.56
C VAL A 308 0.58 20.34 -2.80
N LEU A 309 1.51 20.46 -1.86
CA LEU A 309 2.70 21.31 -2.03
C LEU A 309 3.68 20.61 -2.96
N ASP A 310 4.21 21.34 -3.93
CA ASP A 310 5.17 20.85 -4.92
C ASP A 310 6.51 21.57 -4.69
N TYR A 311 7.49 20.83 -4.17
CA TYR A 311 8.84 21.33 -3.93
C TYR A 311 9.78 20.86 -5.04
N ASP A 312 10.37 21.79 -5.76
CA ASP A 312 11.36 21.54 -6.81
C ASP A 312 12.73 21.30 -6.18
N LEU A 313 13.29 20.09 -6.33
CA LEU A 313 14.58 19.72 -5.74
C LEU A 313 15.76 20.44 -6.42
N ALA A 314 15.64 20.79 -7.70
CA ALA A 314 16.72 21.44 -8.45
C ALA A 314 16.84 22.92 -8.08
N HIS A 315 15.71 23.60 -7.89
CA HIS A 315 15.67 25.02 -7.53
C HIS A 315 15.61 25.26 -6.01
N GLY A 316 15.29 24.23 -5.23
CA GLY A 316 15.19 24.32 -3.78
C GLY A 316 14.02 25.18 -3.30
N THR A 317 12.93 25.23 -4.07
CA THR A 317 11.79 26.13 -3.82
C THR A 317 10.44 25.45 -4.04
N PHE A 318 9.43 25.90 -3.30
CA PHE A 318 8.05 25.52 -3.57
C PHE A 318 7.50 26.26 -4.79
N GLY A 319 6.92 25.50 -5.72
CA GLY A 319 6.13 26.03 -6.83
C GLY A 319 4.69 26.39 -6.43
N ALA A 320 3.86 26.65 -7.42
CA ALA A 320 2.43 26.82 -7.21
C ALA A 320 1.79 25.50 -6.71
N PRO A 321 1.10 25.50 -5.55
CA PRO A 321 0.45 24.29 -5.02
C PRO A 321 -0.55 23.69 -6.01
N VAL A 322 -0.65 22.37 -6.01
CA VAL A 322 -1.59 21.62 -6.83
C VAL A 322 -2.93 21.55 -6.11
N ALA A 323 -3.94 22.27 -6.62
CA ALA A 323 -5.29 22.19 -6.08
C ALA A 323 -5.98 20.90 -6.51
N VAL A 324 -6.61 20.22 -5.55
CA VAL A 324 -7.31 18.94 -5.75
C VAL A 324 -8.76 19.04 -5.26
N ALA A 325 -8.95 19.70 -4.12
CA ALA A 325 -10.23 19.86 -3.47
C ALA A 325 -10.41 21.30 -2.97
N ALA A 326 -11.63 21.62 -2.52
CA ALA A 326 -11.88 22.89 -1.85
C ALA A 326 -11.14 22.95 -0.50
N ALA A 327 -10.75 24.16 -0.08
CA ALA A 327 -10.13 24.40 1.22
C ALA A 327 -11.20 24.51 2.33
N ASP A 328 -12.00 23.46 2.51
CA ASP A 328 -13.10 23.39 3.49
C ASP A 328 -12.80 22.43 4.66
N GLY A 329 -11.64 21.78 4.65
CA GLY A 329 -11.19 20.85 5.69
C GLY A 329 -11.77 19.43 5.59
N HIS A 330 -12.55 19.12 4.55
CA HIS A 330 -13.14 17.79 4.36
C HIS A 330 -12.33 16.87 3.46
N ALA A 331 -11.41 17.42 2.66
CA ALA A 331 -10.58 16.64 1.76
C ALA A 331 -9.67 15.66 2.50
N ARG A 332 -9.39 14.52 1.86
CA ARG A 332 -8.43 13.53 2.35
C ARG A 332 -7.45 13.20 1.23
N ILE A 333 -6.33 13.91 1.20
CA ILE A 333 -5.42 13.85 0.08
C ILE A 333 -4.35 12.79 0.31
N THR A 334 -4.21 11.90 -0.67
CA THR A 334 -3.12 10.92 -0.77
C THR A 334 -2.33 11.16 -2.06
N VAL A 335 -1.05 10.80 -2.05
CA VAL A 335 -0.17 10.88 -3.20
C VAL A 335 0.49 9.52 -3.37
N THR A 336 0.44 8.98 -4.59
CA THR A 336 1.09 7.72 -4.95
C THR A 336 1.90 7.90 -6.23
N VAL A 337 2.90 7.06 -6.41
CA VAL A 337 3.68 6.97 -7.65
C VAL A 337 3.42 5.61 -8.25
N ASP A 338 3.06 5.59 -9.53
CA ASP A 338 2.91 4.37 -10.30
C ASP A 338 3.42 4.62 -11.72
N ASP A 339 4.24 3.71 -12.23
CA ASP A 339 4.92 3.82 -13.53
C ASP A 339 5.57 5.20 -13.78
N GLY A 340 6.28 5.71 -12.78
CA GLY A 340 6.94 7.02 -12.85
C GLY A 340 6.01 8.23 -12.86
N GLN A 341 4.68 8.03 -12.81
CA GLN A 341 3.66 9.07 -12.78
C GLN A 341 3.21 9.34 -11.34
N VAL A 342 2.86 10.59 -11.05
CA VAL A 342 2.36 10.98 -9.73
C VAL A 342 0.85 11.11 -9.78
N TRP A 343 0.19 10.41 -8.87
CA TRP A 343 -1.26 10.38 -8.73
C TRP A 343 -1.65 11.01 -7.41
N ILE A 344 -2.43 12.08 -7.48
CA ILE A 344 -2.94 12.78 -6.31
C ILE A 344 -4.43 12.49 -6.22
N ASN A 345 -4.88 11.95 -5.10
CA ASN A 345 -6.25 11.52 -4.89
C ASN A 345 -6.86 12.23 -3.68
N ASP A 346 -8.00 12.90 -3.87
CA ASP A 346 -8.87 13.22 -2.75
C ASP A 346 -9.77 12.00 -2.46
N THR A 347 -9.39 11.18 -1.49
CA THR A 347 -10.09 9.91 -1.20
C THR A 347 -11.54 10.15 -0.77
N ALA A 348 -11.84 11.29 -0.14
CA ALA A 348 -13.17 11.64 0.33
C ALA A 348 -14.03 12.35 -0.72
N GLY A 349 -13.43 12.80 -1.82
CA GLY A 349 -14.10 13.58 -2.86
C GLY A 349 -13.98 12.98 -4.26
N PRO A 350 -14.57 13.65 -5.27
CA PRO A 350 -14.66 13.14 -6.64
C PRO A 350 -13.42 13.45 -7.50
N ASN A 351 -12.40 14.10 -6.93
CA ASN A 351 -11.30 14.69 -7.70
C ASN A 351 -10.01 13.90 -7.53
N ALA A 352 -9.22 13.89 -8.60
CA ALA A 352 -7.84 13.45 -8.61
C ALA A 352 -7.02 14.35 -9.55
N VAL A 353 -5.70 14.28 -9.46
CA VAL A 353 -4.77 14.95 -10.38
C VAL A 353 -3.68 13.96 -10.78
N LEU A 354 -3.43 13.86 -12.08
CA LEU A 354 -2.28 13.16 -12.65
C LEU A 354 -1.18 14.18 -12.95
N ILE A 355 0.06 13.88 -12.57
CA ILE A 355 1.25 14.63 -12.98
C ILE A 355 2.21 13.67 -13.68
N ASN A 356 2.51 13.97 -14.94
CA ASN A 356 3.44 13.22 -15.78
C ASN A 356 4.26 14.17 -16.68
N ASP A 357 4.96 13.62 -17.67
CA ASP A 357 5.75 14.36 -18.66
C ASP A 357 4.93 15.39 -19.48
N ARG A 358 3.62 15.20 -19.61
CA ARG A 358 2.71 16.14 -20.26
C ARG A 358 2.24 17.27 -19.35
N GLY A 359 2.57 17.20 -18.07
CA GLY A 359 2.20 18.17 -17.05
C GLY A 359 1.07 17.69 -16.13
N ARG A 360 0.30 18.65 -15.60
CA ARG A 360 -0.74 18.40 -14.59
C ARG A 360 -2.11 18.27 -15.28
N THR A 361 -2.80 17.15 -15.05
CA THR A 361 -4.13 16.86 -15.61
C THR A 361 -5.13 16.62 -14.48
N PRO A 362 -6.14 17.48 -14.28
CA PRO A 362 -7.22 17.23 -13.33
C PRO A 362 -8.14 16.12 -13.85
N ILE A 363 -8.58 15.24 -12.96
CA ILE A 363 -9.39 14.06 -13.28
C ILE A 363 -10.62 14.01 -12.37
N SER A 364 -11.79 13.82 -12.98
CA SER A 364 -13.01 13.45 -12.26
C SER A 364 -13.09 11.93 -12.17
N LYS A 365 -13.22 11.40 -10.95
CA LYS A 365 -13.16 9.97 -10.66
C LYS A 365 -14.44 9.22 -11.03
N GLN A 366 -15.60 9.87 -11.02
CA GLN A 366 -16.90 9.19 -11.22
C GLN A 366 -17.71 9.74 -12.41
N PRO A 367 -17.28 9.55 -13.66
CA PRO A 367 -18.18 9.66 -14.78
C PRO A 367 -19.32 8.62 -14.67
N PRO A 368 -20.56 8.96 -15.06
CA PRO A 368 -21.74 8.12 -14.82
C PRO A 368 -21.72 6.77 -15.57
N ASP A 369 -20.92 6.65 -16.63
CA ASP A 369 -20.90 5.47 -17.52
C ASP A 369 -19.61 4.65 -17.40
N LEU A 370 -18.93 4.68 -16.24
CA LEU A 370 -17.75 3.86 -16.03
C LEU A 370 -18.08 2.35 -16.06
N PRO A 371 -17.32 1.54 -16.83
CA PRO A 371 -17.37 0.10 -16.72
C PRO A 371 -17.17 -0.36 -15.26
N GLY A 372 -17.99 -1.33 -14.82
CA GLY A 372 -17.94 -1.92 -13.48
C GLY A 372 -18.73 -1.18 -12.40
N LEU A 373 -19.24 0.03 -12.68
CA LEU A 373 -20.28 0.63 -11.84
C LEU A 373 -21.62 -0.09 -12.02
N PRO A 374 -22.43 -0.24 -10.96
CA PRO A 374 -23.79 -0.74 -11.10
C PRO A 374 -24.62 0.27 -11.90
N THR A 375 -24.88 -0.03 -13.17
CA THR A 375 -25.86 0.73 -13.96
C THR A 375 -27.23 0.55 -13.32
N SER A 376 -27.99 1.63 -13.12
CA SER A 376 -29.32 1.63 -12.48
C SER A 376 -30.40 0.83 -13.22
N SER A 377 -30.05 0.06 -14.25
CA SER A 377 -30.97 -0.60 -15.18
C SER A 377 -30.49 -1.99 -15.63
N ALA A 378 -29.97 -2.81 -14.72
CA ALA A 378 -30.00 -4.26 -14.97
C ALA A 378 -31.46 -4.73 -14.87
N GLN A 379 -32.21 -4.58 -15.96
CA GLN A 379 -33.57 -5.11 -16.06
C GLN A 379 -33.49 -6.63 -15.88
N PRO A 380 -34.29 -7.23 -14.98
CA PRO A 380 -34.29 -8.68 -14.80
C PRO A 380 -34.47 -9.36 -16.16
N LEU A 381 -33.61 -10.34 -16.46
CA LEU A 381 -33.82 -11.20 -17.62
C LEU A 381 -35.28 -11.70 -17.58
N PRO A 382 -36.01 -11.66 -18.70
CA PRO A 382 -37.34 -12.25 -18.78
C PRO A 382 -37.28 -13.67 -18.22
N ALA A 383 -38.25 -14.03 -17.38
CA ALA A 383 -38.32 -15.38 -16.83
C ALA A 383 -38.20 -16.40 -17.98
N ALA A 384 -37.32 -17.39 -17.81
CA ALA A 384 -37.15 -18.44 -18.82
C ALA A 384 -38.51 -19.06 -19.14
N PRO A 385 -38.83 -19.32 -20.42
CA PRO A 385 -40.08 -19.96 -20.79
C PRO A 385 -40.24 -21.28 -20.03
N PRO A 386 -41.44 -21.60 -19.52
CA PRO A 386 -41.67 -22.87 -18.84
C PRO A 386 -41.28 -24.02 -19.77
N LEU A 387 -40.45 -24.93 -19.26
CA LEU A 387 -40.08 -26.15 -19.99
C LEU A 387 -41.35 -26.90 -20.42
N PRO A 388 -41.39 -27.47 -21.64
CA PRO A 388 -42.50 -28.30 -22.07
C PRO A 388 -42.69 -29.42 -21.04
N ARG A 389 -43.91 -29.57 -20.52
CA ARG A 389 -44.21 -30.65 -19.58
C ARG A 389 -43.88 -31.99 -20.25
N PRO A 390 -43.21 -32.92 -19.56
CA PRO A 390 -43.01 -34.26 -20.05
C PRO A 390 -44.37 -34.84 -20.45
N GLN A 391 -44.52 -35.22 -21.73
CA GLN A 391 -45.71 -35.94 -22.18
C GLN A 391 -45.75 -37.27 -21.45
N GLN A 392 -46.76 -37.43 -20.60
CA GLN A 392 -47.00 -38.66 -19.87
C GLN A 392 -47.26 -39.78 -20.89
N PRO A 393 -46.54 -40.91 -20.83
CA PRO A 393 -46.73 -42.02 -21.76
C PRO A 393 -48.18 -42.50 -21.70
N ARG A 394 -48.81 -42.57 -22.88
CA ARG A 394 -50.18 -43.05 -23.06
C ARG A 394 -50.21 -44.56 -22.75
N PRO A 395 -51.01 -45.03 -21.78
CA PRO A 395 -51.15 -46.46 -21.53
C PRO A 395 -52.02 -47.10 -22.62
N ASP A 396 -51.46 -48.06 -23.34
CA ASP A 396 -52.20 -48.97 -24.20
C ASP A 396 -53.05 -49.94 -23.35
N GLY A 397 -54.27 -50.21 -23.82
CA GLY A 397 -55.32 -50.86 -23.05
C GLY A 397 -55.25 -52.39 -22.95
N ALA A 398 -56.02 -52.94 -22.01
CA ALA A 398 -56.67 -54.25 -22.00
C ALA A 398 -57.55 -54.31 -20.72
N ALA A 399 -58.87 -54.38 -20.85
CA ALA A 399 -59.69 -55.60 -20.87
C ALA A 399 -60.04 -56.16 -19.47
N HIS A 400 -61.35 -56.10 -19.20
CA HIS A 400 -62.18 -57.06 -18.46
C HIS A 400 -61.95 -57.33 -16.96
N GLY A 401 -63.04 -57.16 -16.20
CA GLY A 401 -63.53 -58.24 -15.34
C GLY A 401 -63.46 -58.03 -13.83
N GLN A 402 -64.63 -57.76 -13.24
CA GLN A 402 -65.16 -58.32 -11.98
C GLN A 402 -64.37 -58.15 -10.66
N GLY A 403 -65.09 -57.71 -9.61
CA GLY A 403 -64.73 -58.06 -8.23
C GLY A 403 -65.05 -56.96 -7.21
N ALA A 404 -66.06 -57.22 -6.38
CA ALA A 404 -66.57 -56.34 -5.35
C ALA A 404 -65.66 -56.24 -4.10
N ALA A 405 -65.70 -55.09 -3.40
CA ALA A 405 -66.06 -54.99 -1.97
C ALA A 405 -65.83 -53.58 -1.39
N ARG A 406 -66.85 -53.11 -0.66
CA ARG A 406 -66.97 -51.95 0.26
C ARG A 406 -66.47 -52.39 1.68
N PRO A 407 -66.06 -51.56 2.70
CA PRO A 407 -66.55 -50.22 3.12
C PRO A 407 -65.56 -49.12 3.61
N THR A 408 -66.12 -47.89 3.64
CA THR A 408 -65.92 -46.58 4.36
C THR A 408 -65.42 -46.58 5.84
N PRO A 409 -65.23 -45.41 6.55
CA PRO A 409 -64.74 -44.04 6.23
C PRO A 409 -63.86 -43.33 7.35
N ALA A 410 -63.52 -42.04 7.13
CA ALA A 410 -63.11 -40.96 8.07
C ALA A 410 -61.60 -40.86 8.47
N ALA A 411 -60.94 -39.70 8.65
CA ALA A 411 -61.41 -38.38 9.05
C ALA A 411 -60.49 -37.21 8.58
N THR A 412 -61.10 -36.03 8.57
CA THR A 412 -60.60 -34.65 8.38
C THR A 412 -59.57 -34.21 9.45
N THR A 413 -58.56 -33.41 9.11
CA THR A 413 -58.26 -32.12 9.78
C THR A 413 -57.11 -31.32 9.15
N THR A 414 -57.43 -30.04 8.94
CA THR A 414 -56.61 -28.87 8.62
C THR A 414 -55.55 -28.57 9.69
N ARG A 415 -54.33 -28.13 9.29
CA ARG A 415 -53.57 -27.11 10.05
C ARG A 415 -52.38 -26.52 9.28
N THR A 416 -52.36 -25.18 9.24
CA THR A 416 -51.28 -24.27 8.84
C THR A 416 -50.22 -24.16 9.95
N PRO A 417 -48.93 -23.85 9.65
CA PRO A 417 -48.01 -23.31 10.65
C PRO A 417 -47.67 -21.83 10.40
N THR A 418 -47.83 -21.05 11.48
CA THR A 418 -47.47 -19.63 11.65
C THR A 418 -46.09 -19.53 12.32
N ALA A 419 -45.37 -18.45 11.99
CA ALA A 419 -44.08 -18.03 12.54
C ALA A 419 -44.11 -17.73 14.05
N ALA A 420 -42.97 -17.91 14.73
CA ALA A 420 -42.77 -17.50 16.12
C ALA A 420 -41.51 -16.64 16.27
N THR A 421 -41.75 -15.46 16.84
CA THR A 421 -40.82 -14.46 17.40
C THR A 421 -40.43 -14.84 18.82
N SER A 422 -39.18 -14.61 19.22
CA SER A 422 -38.77 -14.65 20.64
C SER A 422 -37.89 -13.44 20.99
N GLY A 423 -38.40 -12.65 21.93
CA GLY A 423 -37.70 -11.59 22.66
C GLY A 423 -37.28 -12.03 24.08
N PRO A 424 -36.82 -11.09 24.93
CA PRO A 424 -35.68 -11.27 25.84
C PRO A 424 -36.02 -11.50 27.32
N GLY A 425 -35.03 -11.94 28.10
CA GLY A 425 -35.13 -12.12 29.56
C GLY A 425 -33.85 -11.72 30.31
N THR A 426 -33.99 -10.70 31.15
CA THR A 426 -33.10 -10.21 32.21
C THR A 426 -32.96 -11.17 33.39
N GLY A 427 -31.82 -11.16 34.07
CA GLY A 427 -31.65 -11.82 35.38
C GLY A 427 -30.33 -11.49 36.08
N THR A 428 -30.42 -10.60 37.07
CA THR A 428 -29.41 -10.26 38.08
C THR A 428 -29.20 -11.37 39.12
N GLY A 429 -27.98 -11.54 39.63
CA GLY A 429 -27.68 -12.43 40.75
C GLY A 429 -26.36 -12.10 41.44
N THR A 430 -26.48 -11.54 42.64
CA THR A 430 -25.46 -11.10 43.59
C THR A 430 -24.93 -12.26 44.45
N GLY A 431 -23.65 -12.25 44.84
CA GLY A 431 -23.26 -12.70 46.18
C GLY A 431 -21.96 -13.55 46.30
N PRO A 432 -21.24 -13.46 47.44
CA PRO A 432 -19.78 -13.61 47.51
C PRO A 432 -19.31 -14.83 48.34
N GLY A 433 -18.02 -15.19 48.20
CA GLY A 433 -17.41 -16.25 49.02
C GLY A 433 -15.89 -16.18 49.07
N THR A 434 -15.39 -15.58 50.14
CA THR A 434 -14.02 -15.66 50.68
C THR A 434 -13.65 -17.08 51.12
N ARG A 435 -12.42 -17.55 50.81
CA ARG A 435 -11.49 -18.10 51.82
C ARG A 435 -10.07 -18.33 51.27
N THR A 436 -9.13 -17.79 52.03
CA THR A 436 -7.74 -18.20 52.23
C THR A 436 -7.57 -19.71 52.43
N ASP A 437 -6.46 -20.27 51.96
CA ASP A 437 -5.43 -20.82 52.87
C ASP A 437 -4.08 -21.06 52.15
N THR A 438 -3.06 -20.87 52.97
CA THR A 438 -1.60 -20.97 52.85
C THR A 438 -1.13 -22.43 52.71
N GLU A 439 0.10 -22.64 52.20
CA GLU A 439 1.12 -23.67 52.57
C GLU A 439 1.91 -24.12 51.33
N ALA A 440 3.10 -23.57 51.08
CA ALA A 440 4.44 -23.97 51.56
C ALA A 440 5.13 -25.02 50.65
N GLU A 441 6.32 -24.61 50.19
CA GLU A 441 7.54 -25.39 49.88
C GLU A 441 7.45 -26.66 49.02
N HIS A 442 8.12 -26.62 47.87
CA HIS A 442 9.30 -27.49 47.64
C HIS A 442 10.20 -26.89 46.56
N GLU A 443 11.39 -26.46 46.99
CA GLU A 443 12.55 -26.25 46.14
C GLU A 443 12.96 -27.58 45.48
N GLN A 444 13.14 -27.58 44.16
CA GLN A 444 13.93 -28.62 43.51
C GLN A 444 14.84 -27.97 42.47
N THR A 445 16.06 -27.67 42.92
CA THR A 445 17.18 -27.20 42.12
C THR A 445 17.70 -28.34 41.24
N THR A 446 17.72 -28.12 39.94
CA THR A 446 18.38 -29.02 38.97
C THR A 446 19.79 -28.48 38.69
N PRO A 447 20.86 -29.28 38.80
CA PRO A 447 22.22 -28.81 38.59
C PRO A 447 22.53 -28.56 37.11
N GLU A 448 23.08 -27.38 36.86
CA GLU A 448 23.64 -26.88 35.60
C GLU A 448 24.96 -27.61 35.27
N PRO A 449 25.20 -28.04 34.02
CA PRO A 449 26.45 -28.70 33.65
C PRO A 449 27.60 -27.71 33.52
N THR A 450 28.62 -27.91 34.36
CA THR A 450 29.94 -27.27 34.36
C THR A 450 30.58 -27.24 32.97
N ARG A 451 30.69 -26.06 32.37
CA ARG A 451 31.52 -25.84 31.16
C ARG A 451 32.97 -25.58 31.55
N THR A 452 33.86 -26.39 31.00
CA THR A 452 35.32 -26.28 31.13
C THR A 452 35.82 -24.98 30.48
N PRO A 453 36.69 -24.18 31.14
CA PRO A 453 37.23 -22.97 30.55
C PRO A 453 38.22 -23.32 29.43
N THR A 454 37.91 -22.94 28.20
CA THR A 454 38.83 -23.05 27.06
C THR A 454 39.76 -21.83 27.06
N THR A 455 41.05 -22.09 27.21
CA THR A 455 42.13 -21.10 27.14
C THR A 455 42.15 -20.42 25.76
N PRO A 456 42.19 -19.08 25.68
CA PRO A 456 42.30 -18.40 24.40
C PRO A 456 43.70 -18.63 23.80
N PRO A 457 43.83 -18.79 22.46
CA PRO A 457 45.10 -18.95 21.80
C PRO A 457 45.98 -17.68 21.94
N PRO A 458 47.31 -17.82 21.89
CA PRO A 458 48.25 -16.71 22.04
C PRO A 458 48.08 -15.69 20.90
N ARG A 459 48.05 -14.40 21.27
CA ARG A 459 47.97 -13.28 20.34
C ARG A 459 49.27 -13.19 19.53
N THR A 460 49.15 -13.22 18.21
CA THR A 460 50.23 -12.88 17.27
C THR A 460 50.62 -11.41 17.47
N PRO A 461 51.92 -11.07 17.56
CA PRO A 461 52.36 -9.68 17.73
C PRO A 461 52.01 -8.83 16.51
N SER A 462 51.49 -7.62 16.75
CA SER A 462 51.18 -6.63 15.73
C SER A 462 52.43 -6.22 14.93
N PRO A 463 52.33 -6.06 13.60
CA PRO A 463 53.42 -5.53 12.80
C PRO A 463 53.71 -4.05 13.16
N PRO A 464 54.96 -3.59 13.02
CA PRO A 464 55.34 -2.22 13.32
C PRO A 464 54.65 -1.21 12.38
N PRO A 465 54.44 0.04 12.84
CA PRO A 465 53.78 1.07 12.06
C PRO A 465 54.59 1.43 10.81
N VAL A 466 53.94 1.37 9.66
CA VAL A 466 54.48 1.85 8.38
C VAL A 466 54.56 3.37 8.44
N THR A 467 55.77 3.91 8.34
CA THR A 467 56.03 5.34 8.25
C THR A 467 55.65 5.83 6.85
N THR A 468 54.53 6.55 6.72
CA THR A 468 54.14 7.20 5.47
C THR A 468 54.87 8.53 5.33
N HIS A 469 55.57 8.72 4.20
CA HIS A 469 56.21 9.98 3.83
C HIS A 469 55.18 11.10 3.59
N PRO A 470 55.53 12.37 3.87
CA PRO A 470 54.63 13.51 3.68
C PRO A 470 54.34 13.74 2.19
N VAL A 471 53.06 13.78 1.86
CA VAL A 471 52.54 14.19 0.55
C VAL A 471 52.85 15.67 0.35
N THR A 472 53.54 15.97 -0.74
CA THR A 472 53.87 17.33 -1.17
C THR A 472 52.64 17.96 -1.80
N THR A 473 52.23 19.12 -1.28
CA THR A 473 51.11 19.93 -1.78
C THR A 473 51.43 20.49 -3.18
N PRO A 474 50.53 20.36 -4.18
CA PRO A 474 50.71 21.05 -5.45
C PRO A 474 50.45 22.57 -5.32
N PRO A 475 51.13 23.40 -6.13
CA PRO A 475 51.02 24.86 -6.07
C PRO A 475 49.65 25.38 -6.55
N PRO A 476 49.20 26.55 -6.06
CA PRO A 476 47.93 27.14 -6.45
C PRO A 476 47.92 27.60 -7.91
N SER A 477 46.78 27.39 -8.57
CA SER A 477 46.51 27.89 -9.93
C SER A 477 46.37 29.42 -9.96
N PRO A 478 46.79 30.08 -11.05
CA PRO A 478 46.75 31.54 -11.15
C PRO A 478 45.33 32.09 -11.26
N THR A 479 45.05 33.12 -10.46
CA THR A 479 43.85 33.95 -10.46
C THR A 479 43.75 34.77 -11.75
N THR A 480 42.69 34.55 -12.54
CA THR A 480 42.26 35.46 -13.61
C THR A 480 41.52 36.67 -13.02
N GLY A 481 42.05 37.86 -13.25
CA GLY A 481 41.46 39.14 -12.84
C GLY A 481 40.26 39.58 -13.71
N PRO A 482 39.53 40.61 -13.26
CA PRO A 482 38.26 41.03 -13.87
C PRO A 482 38.46 41.78 -15.20
N SER A 483 37.67 41.41 -16.20
CA SER A 483 37.57 42.09 -17.49
C SER A 483 36.75 43.38 -17.36
N ALA A 484 37.32 44.48 -17.83
CA ALA A 484 36.71 45.81 -17.84
C ALA A 484 35.57 45.92 -18.87
N SER A 485 34.49 46.60 -18.46
CA SER A 485 33.46 47.16 -19.36
C SER A 485 34.04 48.30 -20.20
N PRO A 486 33.65 48.44 -21.48
CA PRO A 486 33.74 49.70 -22.18
C PRO A 486 32.42 50.47 -22.10
N ASP A 487 32.52 51.67 -21.53
CA ASP A 487 31.54 52.76 -21.62
C ASP A 487 31.29 53.18 -23.08
N GLY A 488 30.10 53.73 -23.28
CA GLY A 488 29.50 54.04 -24.58
C GLY A 488 30.00 55.29 -25.31
N LEU A 489 29.37 55.53 -26.46
CA LEU A 489 29.45 56.76 -27.24
C LEU A 489 28.08 57.08 -27.88
N PRO A 490 27.85 58.34 -28.30
CA PRO A 490 26.56 59.01 -28.19
C PRO A 490 25.78 59.16 -29.50
N ILE A 491 24.63 59.81 -29.32
CA ILE A 491 23.58 60.29 -30.20
C ILE A 491 24.09 61.08 -31.43
N GLU A 492 23.52 60.77 -32.61
CA GLU A 492 22.94 61.75 -33.55
C GLU A 492 21.50 61.33 -33.90
#